data_AF-A0A177GE09-F1
#
_entry.id   AF-A0A177GE09-F1
#
_cell.length_a   1.000
_cell.length_b   1.000
_cell.length_c   1.000
_cell.angle_alpha   90.00
_cell.angle_beta   90.00
_cell.angle_gamma   90.00
#
_symmetry.space_group_name_H-M   'P 1'
#
loop_
_entity.id
_entity.type
_entity.pdbx_description
1 polymer ?
#
loop_
_entity_poly.entity_id
_entity_poly.type
_entity_poly.pdbx_seq_one_letter_code
_entity_poly.pdbx_strand_id
1 'polypeptide(L)'
;MILGLAATSSQALAWGREGHQVVAALAWDYLTPDVRQKIVLLLKQDKDTLTQPDFLSRSIWADAWRSGGHKETGEWHFVDIELDHPDLPQACYNFPAQNGPASAGPAKDCVVNKIPEFAKELAAPDTLSGRARSGSEVSGAFCR
;
A
#
# COMPACT_ATOMS: atom_id res chain seq x y z
N MET A 1 47.61 -4.14 -24.05
CA MET A 1 46.72 -4.45 -22.92
C MET A 1 45.49 -3.58 -23.06
N ILE A 2 44.35 -4.14 -23.46
CA ILE A 2 43.06 -3.45 -23.40
C ILE A 2 42.35 -3.98 -22.17
N LEU A 3 42.23 -3.16 -21.13
CA LEU A 3 41.46 -3.46 -19.93
C LEU A 3 39.97 -3.32 -20.30
N GLY A 4 39.26 -4.44 -20.41
CA GLY A 4 37.82 -4.43 -20.61
C GLY A 4 37.10 -4.05 -19.32
N LEU A 5 36.37 -2.93 -19.34
CA LEU A 5 35.44 -2.55 -18.27
C LEU A 5 34.24 -3.51 -18.32
N ALA A 6 34.17 -4.44 -17.38
CA ALA A 6 32.97 -5.23 -17.14
C ALA A 6 31.94 -4.34 -16.43
N ALA A 7 30.92 -3.87 -17.16
CA ALA A 7 29.78 -3.18 -16.56
C ALA A 7 28.94 -4.21 -15.79
N THR A 8 29.05 -4.22 -14.46
CA THR A 8 28.16 -5.00 -13.61
C THR A 8 26.81 -4.30 -13.57
N SER A 9 25.76 -4.93 -14.10
CA SER A 9 24.39 -4.45 -13.94
C SER A 9 24.03 -4.53 -12.46
N SER A 10 23.96 -3.39 -11.78
CA SER A 10 23.34 -3.31 -10.46
C SER A 10 21.89 -3.73 -10.60
N GLN A 11 21.43 -4.68 -9.77
CA GLN A 11 20.01 -4.96 -9.67
C GLN A 11 19.32 -3.67 -9.22
N ALA A 12 18.50 -3.10 -10.09
CA ALA A 12 17.64 -2.00 -9.72
C ALA A 12 16.58 -2.59 -8.78
N LEU A 13 16.76 -2.39 -7.46
CA LEU A 13 15.75 -2.66 -6.44
C LEU A 13 14.64 -1.61 -6.54
N ALA A 14 13.96 -1.60 -7.69
CA ALA A 14 13.13 -0.47 -8.13
C ALA A 14 11.99 -0.16 -7.15
N TRP A 15 11.56 -1.15 -6.35
CA TRP A 15 10.41 -1.05 -5.46
C TRP A 15 10.64 -1.66 -4.09
N GLY A 16 11.90 -1.74 -3.62
CA GLY A 16 12.18 -2.03 -2.22
C GLY A 16 11.76 -0.87 -1.31
N ARG A 17 12.31 -0.82 -0.09
CA ARG A 17 12.07 0.30 0.84
C ARG A 17 12.28 1.66 0.16
N GLU A 18 13.41 1.82 -0.51
CA GLU A 18 13.80 3.06 -1.18
C GLU A 18 12.85 3.39 -2.34
N GLY A 19 12.46 2.38 -3.11
CA GLY A 19 11.54 2.56 -4.24
C GLY A 19 10.17 3.08 -3.82
N HIS A 20 9.56 2.47 -2.79
CA HIS A 20 8.30 2.94 -2.22
C HIS A 20 8.38 4.39 -1.72
N GLN A 21 9.47 4.75 -1.05
CA GLN A 21 9.67 6.11 -0.55
C GLN A 21 9.89 7.12 -1.69
N VAL A 22 10.56 6.74 -2.78
CA VAL A 22 10.71 7.58 -3.97
C VAL A 22 9.36 7.85 -4.62
N VAL A 23 8.50 6.84 -4.77
CA VAL A 23 7.13 7.04 -5.29
C VAL A 23 6.33 7.98 -4.38
N ALA A 24 6.41 7.79 -3.07
CA ALA A 24 5.72 8.64 -2.11
C ALA A 24 6.22 10.09 -2.14
N ALA A 25 7.54 10.30 -2.25
CA ALA A 25 8.12 11.63 -2.40
C ALA A 25 7.65 12.31 -3.69
N LEU A 26 7.68 11.59 -4.82
CA LEU A 26 7.16 12.10 -6.09
C LEU A 26 5.68 12.45 -5.98
N ALA A 27 4.85 11.54 -5.44
CA ALA A 27 3.44 11.79 -5.24
C ALA A 27 3.21 13.05 -4.40
N TRP A 28 3.92 13.17 -3.27
CA TRP A 28 3.84 14.34 -2.39
C TRP A 28 4.03 15.65 -3.15
N ASP A 29 5.04 15.73 -4.01
CA ASP A 29 5.35 16.92 -4.80
C ASP A 29 4.24 17.33 -5.77
N TYR A 30 3.50 16.36 -6.31
CA TYR A 30 2.36 16.62 -7.21
C TYR A 30 1.01 16.81 -6.50
N LEU A 31 0.90 16.53 -5.20
CA LEU A 31 -0.34 16.76 -4.45
C LEU A 31 -0.61 18.27 -4.25
N THR A 32 -1.87 18.65 -4.33
CA THR A 32 -2.31 20.00 -3.96
C THR A 32 -2.17 20.24 -2.45
N PRO A 33 -2.06 21.50 -1.99
CA PRO A 33 -1.98 21.82 -0.56
C PRO A 33 -3.11 21.21 0.27
N ASP A 34 -4.35 21.24 -0.24
CA ASP A 34 -5.53 20.70 0.45
C ASP A 34 -5.44 19.19 0.65
N VAL A 35 -4.92 18.45 -0.34
CA VAL A 35 -4.75 17.00 -0.23
C VAL A 35 -3.62 16.66 0.75
N ARG A 36 -2.51 17.40 0.73
CA ARG A 36 -1.43 17.24 1.72
C ARG A 36 -1.95 17.46 3.15
N GLN A 37 -2.79 18.49 3.36
CA GLN A 37 -3.38 18.74 4.68
C GLN A 37 -4.27 17.59 5.14
N LYS A 38 -5.09 17.01 4.25
CA LYS A 38 -5.92 15.84 4.58
C LYS A 38 -5.08 14.64 4.99
N ILE A 39 -4.00 14.34 4.26
CA ILE A 39 -3.06 13.26 4.60
C ILE A 39 -2.43 13.49 5.98
N VAL A 40 -1.94 14.71 6.26
CA VAL A 40 -1.35 15.04 7.56
C VAL A 40 -2.36 14.85 8.69
N LEU A 41 -3.63 15.23 8.49
CA LEU A 41 -4.68 15.03 9.50
C LEU A 41 -4.99 13.55 9.73
N LEU A 42 -5.04 12.74 8.66
CA LEU A 42 -5.20 11.28 8.77
C LEU A 42 -4.04 10.66 9.56
N LEU A 43 -2.80 10.97 9.19
CA LEU A 43 -1.61 10.41 9.84
C LEU A 43 -1.47 10.85 11.31
N LYS A 44 -1.97 12.04 11.68
CA LYS A 44 -2.01 12.49 13.09
C LYS A 44 -2.91 11.64 13.99
N GLN A 45 -3.96 11.07 13.40
CA GLN A 45 -4.93 10.25 14.13
C GLN A 45 -4.46 8.80 14.24
N ASP A 46 -3.59 8.36 13.34
CA ASP A 46 -2.98 7.05 13.36
C ASP A 46 -2.08 6.86 14.60
N LYS A 47 -2.21 5.69 15.23
CA LYS A 47 -1.48 5.31 16.46
C LYS A 47 -0.50 4.18 16.24
N ASP A 48 -0.43 3.65 15.02
CA ASP A 48 0.56 2.64 14.68
C ASP A 48 1.98 3.23 14.73
N THR A 49 2.94 2.42 15.20
CA THR A 49 4.33 2.84 15.41
C THR A 49 5.33 2.02 14.61
N LEU A 50 4.86 1.14 13.72
CA LEU A 50 5.71 0.28 12.91
C LEU A 50 6.55 1.08 11.91
N THR A 51 6.05 2.24 11.48
CA THR A 51 6.76 3.26 10.72
C THR A 51 6.51 4.63 11.34
N GLN A 52 7.33 5.63 11.01
CA GLN A 52 7.03 7.01 11.43
C GLN A 52 5.70 7.49 10.83
N PRO A 53 4.94 8.37 11.55
CA PRO A 53 3.63 8.85 11.12
C PRO A 53 3.74 10.00 10.10
N ASP A 54 4.59 9.84 9.09
CA ASP A 54 4.76 10.74 7.96
C ASP A 54 4.52 10.02 6.64
N PHE A 55 4.19 10.76 5.58
CA PHE A 55 3.75 10.17 4.31
C PHE A 55 4.81 9.28 3.65
N LEU A 56 6.09 9.65 3.74
CA LEU A 56 7.17 8.87 3.14
C LEU A 56 7.39 7.58 3.92
N SER A 57 7.46 7.65 5.25
CA SER A 57 7.63 6.46 6.09
C SER A 57 6.43 5.54 6.04
N ARG A 58 5.21 6.05 5.89
CA ARG A 58 4.00 5.23 5.75
C ARG A 58 4.00 4.39 4.46
N SER A 59 4.71 4.84 3.41
CA SER A 59 4.77 4.11 2.12
C SER A 59 5.35 2.70 2.20
N ILE A 60 6.15 2.41 3.23
CA ILE A 60 6.79 1.09 3.44
C ILE A 60 6.08 0.26 4.50
N TRP A 61 5.01 0.78 5.10
CA TRP A 61 4.37 0.15 6.25
C TRP A 61 3.74 -1.19 5.90
N ALA A 62 3.10 -1.32 4.73
CA ALA A 62 2.44 -2.57 4.33
C ALA A 62 3.45 -3.73 4.24
N ASP A 63 4.65 -3.46 3.71
CA ASP A 63 5.74 -4.45 3.69
C ASP A 63 6.29 -4.75 5.08
N ALA A 64 6.40 -3.74 5.95
CA ALA A 64 6.82 -3.94 7.34
C ALA A 64 5.80 -4.80 8.11
N TRP A 65 4.50 -4.56 7.90
CA TRP A 65 3.39 -5.30 8.49
C TRP A 65 3.45 -6.77 8.08
N ARG A 66 3.50 -7.03 6.76
CA ARG A 66 3.67 -8.37 6.19
C ARG A 66 4.90 -9.08 6.74
N SER A 67 6.03 -8.38 6.83
CA SER A 67 7.28 -8.92 7.38
C SER A 67 7.20 -9.23 8.88
N GLY A 68 6.33 -8.53 9.61
CA GLY A 68 6.06 -8.75 11.04
C GLY A 68 5.25 -10.00 11.37
N GLY A 69 4.85 -10.79 10.36
CA GLY A 69 4.10 -12.03 10.53
C GLY A 69 2.68 -12.01 9.96
N HIS A 70 2.26 -10.88 9.39
CA HIS A 70 0.92 -10.66 8.85
C HIS A 70 0.78 -11.16 7.40
N LYS A 71 0.85 -12.49 7.26
CA LYS A 71 0.81 -13.18 5.96
C LYS A 71 -0.53 -13.02 5.23
N GLU A 72 -1.60 -12.67 5.94
CA GLU A 72 -2.92 -12.40 5.38
C GLU A 72 -2.92 -11.26 4.36
N THR A 73 -1.99 -10.32 4.46
CA THR A 73 -1.84 -9.22 3.48
C THR A 73 -0.92 -9.59 2.33
N GLY A 74 -0.32 -10.79 2.33
CA GLY A 74 0.75 -11.15 1.40
C GLY A 74 0.37 -11.03 -0.07
N GLU A 75 -0.75 -11.62 -0.45
CA GLU A 75 -1.25 -11.67 -1.84
C GLU A 75 -1.70 -10.29 -2.34
N TRP A 76 -1.99 -9.35 -1.44
CA TRP A 76 -2.44 -8.01 -1.78
C TRP A 76 -1.37 -7.16 -2.45
N HIS A 77 -0.11 -7.58 -2.43
CA HIS A 77 1.03 -6.83 -2.95
C HIS A 77 1.29 -7.09 -4.45
N PHE A 78 0.64 -8.09 -5.06
CA PHE A 78 0.94 -8.50 -6.43
C PHE A 78 -0.30 -9.09 -7.14
N VAL A 79 -0.10 -9.39 -8.42
CA VAL A 79 -0.94 -10.30 -9.22
C VAL A 79 0.02 -11.20 -9.98
N ASP A 80 -0.06 -12.50 -9.75
CA ASP A 80 0.74 -13.48 -10.49
C ASP A 80 -0.04 -13.95 -11.73
N ILE A 81 0.21 -13.31 -12.86
CA ILE A 81 -0.40 -13.64 -14.15
C ILE A 81 0.49 -14.66 -14.89
N GLU A 82 -0.09 -15.80 -15.22
CA GLU A 82 0.58 -16.85 -15.99
C GLU A 82 0.96 -16.37 -17.40
N LEU A 83 2.15 -16.77 -17.87
CA LEU A 83 2.70 -16.26 -19.14
C LEU A 83 2.05 -16.89 -20.37
N ASP A 84 1.71 -18.18 -20.30
CA ASP A 84 1.18 -18.97 -21.41
C ASP A 84 -0.35 -18.95 -21.48
N HIS A 85 -1.03 -18.65 -20.36
CA HIS A 85 -2.49 -18.53 -20.28
C HIS A 85 -2.90 -17.39 -19.31
N PRO A 86 -2.68 -16.12 -19.69
CA PRO A 86 -2.95 -14.99 -18.81
C PRO A 86 -4.45 -14.85 -18.51
N ASP A 87 -4.80 -14.92 -17.24
CA ASP A 87 -6.16 -14.72 -16.73
C ASP A 87 -6.13 -13.87 -15.47
N LEU A 88 -6.45 -12.58 -15.61
CA LEU A 88 -6.45 -11.63 -14.50
C LEU A 88 -7.51 -11.96 -13.44
N PRO A 89 -8.79 -12.21 -13.78
CA PRO A 89 -9.77 -12.70 -12.81
C PRO A 89 -9.27 -13.88 -11.98
N GLN A 90 -8.70 -14.91 -12.61
CA GLN A 90 -8.15 -16.06 -11.89
C GLN A 90 -6.98 -15.67 -10.98
N ALA A 91 -6.02 -14.90 -11.51
CA ALA A 91 -4.85 -14.43 -10.75
C ALA A 91 -5.23 -13.50 -9.58
N CYS A 92 -6.41 -12.88 -9.65
CA CYS A 92 -7.01 -12.05 -8.61
C CYS A 92 -8.14 -12.74 -7.85
N TYR A 93 -8.15 -14.08 -7.77
CA TYR A 93 -9.12 -14.84 -6.96
C TYR A 93 -10.59 -14.54 -7.27
N ASN A 94 -10.88 -14.20 -8.53
CA ASN A 94 -12.18 -13.75 -9.03
C ASN A 94 -12.75 -12.51 -8.34
N PHE A 95 -11.88 -11.59 -7.88
CA PHE A 95 -12.26 -10.31 -7.29
C PHE A 95 -13.28 -10.48 -6.15
N PRO A 96 -12.87 -11.10 -5.02
CA PRO A 96 -13.78 -11.31 -3.91
C PRO A 96 -14.37 -9.98 -3.45
N ALA A 97 -15.68 -9.97 -3.18
CA ALA A 97 -16.34 -8.76 -2.72
C ALA A 97 -15.97 -8.45 -1.26
N GLN A 98 -15.62 -7.20 -0.97
CA GLN A 98 -15.46 -6.71 0.40
C GLN A 98 -16.60 -5.79 0.84
N ASN A 99 -17.29 -6.21 1.90
CA ASN A 99 -18.34 -5.45 2.57
C ASN A 99 -17.84 -4.95 3.93
N GLY A 100 -17.12 -3.83 3.93
CA GLY A 100 -16.55 -3.26 5.15
C GLY A 100 -15.30 -2.44 4.87
N PRO A 101 -14.48 -2.16 5.90
CA PRO A 101 -13.15 -1.63 5.71
C PRO A 101 -12.37 -2.53 4.75
N ALA A 102 -11.63 -1.94 3.83
CA ALA A 102 -10.77 -2.64 2.89
C ALA A 102 -9.79 -3.53 3.65
N SER A 103 -9.31 -3.13 4.83
CA SER A 103 -8.37 -3.95 5.60
C SER A 103 -8.94 -5.25 6.15
N ALA A 104 -10.26 -5.36 6.33
CA ALA A 104 -10.89 -6.59 6.76
C ALA A 104 -11.17 -7.55 5.59
N GLY A 105 -10.56 -7.31 4.43
CA GLY A 105 -10.71 -8.13 3.22
C GLY A 105 -10.11 -9.53 3.37
N PRO A 106 -10.46 -10.47 2.48
CA PRO A 106 -9.92 -11.81 2.52
C PRO A 106 -8.43 -11.81 2.18
N ALA A 107 -7.68 -12.76 2.76
CA ALA A 107 -6.27 -12.93 2.45
C ALA A 107 -6.01 -13.33 0.99
N LYS A 108 -6.97 -14.04 0.39
CA LYS A 108 -6.95 -14.42 -1.03
C LYS A 108 -7.64 -13.34 -1.86
N ASP A 109 -6.88 -12.28 -2.08
CA ASP A 109 -7.21 -11.14 -2.93
C ASP A 109 -5.91 -10.59 -3.56
N CYS A 110 -5.98 -9.56 -4.39
CA CYS A 110 -4.82 -9.07 -5.14
C CYS A 110 -4.72 -7.54 -5.18
N VAL A 111 -3.55 -7.01 -5.56
CA VAL A 111 -3.31 -5.56 -5.61
C VAL A 111 -4.32 -4.80 -6.48
N VAL A 112 -4.78 -5.42 -7.59
CA VAL A 112 -5.74 -4.80 -8.52
C VAL A 112 -7.11 -4.59 -7.88
N ASN A 113 -7.54 -5.48 -6.98
CA ASN A 113 -8.81 -5.33 -6.27
C ASN A 113 -8.66 -4.44 -5.02
N LYS A 114 -7.51 -4.52 -4.32
CA LYS A 114 -7.26 -3.71 -3.11
C LYS A 114 -7.18 -2.22 -3.38
N ILE A 115 -6.58 -1.80 -4.50
CA ILE A 115 -6.47 -0.37 -4.86
C ILE A 115 -7.85 0.33 -4.86
N PRO A 116 -8.86 -0.12 -5.62
CA PRO A 116 -10.16 0.52 -5.63
C PRO A 116 -10.91 0.39 -4.28
N GLU A 117 -10.68 -0.67 -3.51
CA GLU A 117 -11.26 -0.81 -2.16
C GLU A 117 -10.74 0.25 -1.18
N PHE A 118 -9.41 0.42 -1.09
CA PHE A 118 -8.82 1.46 -0.24
C PHE A 118 -9.15 2.87 -0.76
N ALA A 119 -9.22 3.06 -2.08
CA ALA A 119 -9.66 4.34 -2.66
C ALA A 119 -11.12 4.66 -2.27
N LYS A 120 -12.02 3.67 -2.30
CA LYS A 120 -13.41 3.82 -1.85
C LYS A 120 -13.49 4.16 -0.36
N GLU A 121 -12.70 3.50 0.47
CA GLU A 121 -12.62 3.79 1.90
C GLU A 121 -12.12 5.22 2.16
N LEU A 122 -11.05 5.65 1.49
CA LEU A 122 -10.52 7.01 1.61
C LEU A 122 -11.48 8.09 1.10
N ALA A 123 -12.34 7.76 0.14
CA ALA A 123 -13.37 8.65 -0.38
C ALA A 123 -14.60 8.79 0.54
N ALA A 124 -14.75 7.91 1.54
CA ALA A 124 -15.89 7.95 2.45
C ALA A 124 -15.84 9.20 3.35
N PRO A 125 -16.97 9.90 3.57
CA PRO A 125 -17.01 11.19 4.28
C PRO A 125 -16.65 11.07 5.77
N ASP A 126 -16.76 9.88 6.35
CA ASP A 126 -16.45 9.61 7.74
C ASP A 126 -14.96 9.35 8.00
N THR A 127 -14.17 9.10 6.95
CA THR A 127 -12.72 8.85 7.03
C THR A 127 -11.94 10.03 7.62
N LEU A 128 -12.43 11.26 7.45
CA LEU A 128 -11.84 12.48 8.06
C LEU A 128 -12.58 12.96 9.32
N SER A 129 -13.77 12.43 9.59
CA SER A 129 -14.67 13.00 10.60
C SER A 129 -14.30 12.61 12.04
N GLY A 130 -13.33 11.71 12.25
CA GLY A 130 -12.90 11.30 13.60
C GLY A 130 -14.06 10.81 14.49
N ARG A 131 -15.23 10.48 13.91
CA ARG A 131 -16.36 9.91 14.63
C ARG A 131 -15.94 8.50 14.99
N ALA A 132 -15.29 8.40 16.14
CA ALA A 132 -15.01 7.22 16.95
C ALA A 132 -15.23 5.91 16.21
N ARG A 133 -14.53 5.74 15.11
CA ARG A 133 -14.12 4.44 14.69
C ARG A 133 -12.98 4.15 15.68
N SER A 134 -13.18 3.15 16.53
CA SER A 134 -12.28 2.75 17.60
C SER A 134 -10.82 2.89 17.15
N GLY A 135 -9.87 3.19 18.04
CA GLY A 135 -8.47 3.46 17.66
C GLY A 135 -7.77 2.41 16.78
N SER A 136 -8.43 1.27 16.52
CA SER A 136 -8.09 0.29 15.49
C SER A 136 -8.45 0.67 14.04
N GLU A 137 -9.44 1.53 13.78
CA GLU A 137 -10.02 1.72 12.45
C GLU A 137 -9.35 2.83 11.63
N VAL A 138 -8.69 3.82 12.25
CA VAL A 138 -7.90 4.83 11.50
C VAL A 138 -6.62 4.21 10.92
N SER A 139 -6.02 3.23 11.62
CA SER A 139 -4.98 2.39 11.01
C SER A 139 -5.55 1.39 10.00
N GLY A 140 -6.87 1.19 9.96
CA GLY A 140 -7.57 0.32 8.99
C GLY A 140 -7.46 0.83 7.56
N ALA A 141 -7.36 2.15 7.35
CA ALA A 141 -7.05 2.73 6.04
C ALA A 141 -5.66 2.33 5.51
N PHE A 142 -4.80 1.78 6.38
CA PHE A 142 -3.47 1.30 6.03
C PHE A 142 -3.29 -0.22 6.12
N CYS A 143 -4.34 -0.97 6.48
CA CYS A 143 -4.39 -2.40 6.84
C CYS A 143 -4.39 -2.67 8.36
N ARG A 144 -5.52 -3.11 8.91
CA ARG A 144 -5.60 -4.02 10.07
C ARG A 144 -6.47 -5.22 9.72
#